data_AF-A0A1Q9E263-F1
#
_entry.id   AF-A0A1Q9E263-F1
#
_cell.length_a   1.000
_cell.length_b   1.000
_cell.length_c   1.000
_cell.angle_alpha   90.00
_cell.angle_beta   90.00
_cell.angle_gamma   90.00
#
_symmetry.space_group_name_H-M   'P 1'
#
loop_
_entity.id
_entity.type
_entity.pdbx_description
1 polymer ?
#
loop_
_entity_poly.entity_id
_entity_poly.type
_entity_poly.pdbx_seq_one_letter_code
_entity_poly.pdbx_strand_id
1 'polypeptide(L)'
;MTETQSLMAAQNNRKPPPDFLKDLDWNEFEAAAIPLAQLYHPPQLVSSCTGFGARLSMCWNSLFTHRAPICAKPVIPCCCAKVVQSRISDLAAVKLSDPDDWFVKMLSVEHPNTPEYLKGLFWMEDNYAPEVLLTFQDMDWVSGKQGYFMPKYSLQRARRSLDQMVGSIVEMAAEDMIRISFNNPSDPTSGVNYQYLVRRVAYMQTGKLMKTKAYDELRRRATMPDTIGGCCGGYYNCSPVGENYIFDAYEPLSDEQVLLFPPPLEVMWPDSVIPDAAPAREWSLGAALRLGAHSPEHGDILRAGRLRVNGEVLEWAPTSQVSPEESLQSLVDAFEQTPEIPSGWHGQLDELVYCVMKSLSLQFALMDVLTTLRSHFKLSAMPSIASDGMQYAINVSCAGCDACVLWPKRASIFTVDPETGKRQLYGAIGSVRTDFQFPPFPGAVQAYQIEMRVPKWCIGPFRLSFQKRVAVHTDEPLMPAEAEAAPSPPNSRPTCPNGCNRPVARGYGICCRTCNLSNGKRHGPVCERRLQGQATSAVETGVEASPSACSAPSCDEDEEELCPVSLHGCLSRIQL
;
A
#
# COMPACT_ATOMS: atom_id res chain seq x y z
N MET A 1 -13.30 5.34 24.22
CA MET A 1 -12.38 4.25 23.82
C MET A 1 -11.16 4.36 24.72
N THR A 2 -10.60 3.24 25.17
CA THR A 2 -9.30 3.25 25.85
C THR A 2 -8.19 3.52 24.83
N GLU A 3 -7.05 4.06 25.27
CA GLU A 3 -5.89 4.35 24.43
C GLU A 3 -5.46 3.13 23.58
N THR A 4 -5.52 1.94 24.17
CA THR A 4 -5.27 0.65 23.51
C THR A 4 -6.27 0.32 22.39
N GLN A 5 -7.55 0.66 22.55
CA GLN A 5 -8.55 0.46 21.50
C GLN A 5 -8.33 1.41 20.31
N SER A 6 -7.78 2.61 20.56
CA SER A 6 -7.42 3.57 19.52
C SER A 6 -6.23 3.08 18.68
N LEU A 7 -5.21 2.53 19.34
CA LEU A 7 -4.03 1.90 18.70
C LEU A 7 -4.43 0.71 17.80
N MET A 8 -5.26 -0.21 18.31
CA MET A 8 -5.73 -1.35 17.53
C MET A 8 -6.61 -0.96 16.34
N ALA A 9 -7.38 0.12 16.45
CA ALA A 9 -8.15 0.66 15.34
C ALA A 9 -7.25 1.33 14.29
N ALA A 10 -6.11 1.89 14.67
CA ALA A 10 -5.14 2.49 13.75
C ALA A 10 -4.39 1.42 12.95
N GLN A 11 -3.86 0.38 13.60
CA GLN A 11 -3.13 -0.72 12.93
C GLN A 11 -4.00 -1.47 11.91
N ASN A 12 -5.25 -1.80 12.27
CA ASN A 12 -6.17 -2.51 11.38
C ASN A 12 -6.60 -1.72 10.13
N ASN A 13 -6.28 -0.43 10.05
CA ASN A 13 -6.60 0.41 8.89
C ASN A 13 -5.43 0.59 7.91
N ARG A 14 -4.24 0.04 8.20
CA ARG A 14 -3.12 0.09 7.25
C ARG A 14 -3.45 -0.83 6.08
N LYS A 15 -3.79 -0.25 4.94
CA LYS A 15 -3.93 -1.01 3.71
C LYS A 15 -2.54 -1.45 3.28
N PRO A 16 -2.35 -2.70 2.83
CA PRO A 16 -1.09 -3.09 2.22
C PRO A 16 -0.77 -2.15 1.05
N PRO A 17 0.53 -1.92 0.76
CA PRO A 17 0.93 -1.21 -0.45
C PRO A 17 0.17 -1.76 -1.66
N PRO A 18 -0.38 -0.90 -2.54
CA PRO A 18 -1.00 -1.38 -3.77
C PRO A 18 -0.07 -2.31 -4.54
N ASP A 19 -0.59 -3.43 -5.04
CA ASP A 19 0.25 -4.46 -5.68
C ASP A 19 1.09 -3.92 -6.83
N PHE A 20 0.60 -2.93 -7.57
CA PHE A 20 1.35 -2.32 -8.69
C PHE A 20 2.68 -1.70 -8.27
N LEU A 21 2.87 -1.33 -6.99
CA LEU A 21 4.14 -0.79 -6.51
C LEU A 21 5.23 -1.85 -6.40
N LYS A 22 4.88 -3.13 -6.28
CA LYS A 22 5.83 -4.24 -6.16
C LYS A 22 6.59 -4.46 -7.46
N ASP A 23 5.89 -4.28 -8.58
CA ASP A 23 6.41 -4.53 -9.92
C ASP A 23 6.78 -3.24 -10.66
N LEU A 24 6.74 -2.08 -9.98
CA LEU A 24 7.02 -0.79 -10.59
C LEU A 24 8.54 -0.58 -10.74
N ASP A 25 9.02 -0.48 -11.97
CA ASP A 25 10.38 0.04 -12.22
C ASP A 25 10.38 1.56 -11.97
N TRP A 26 10.86 1.95 -10.79
CA TRP A 26 10.94 3.34 -10.38
C TRP A 26 11.84 4.19 -11.26
N ASN A 27 12.93 3.63 -11.81
CA ASN A 27 13.84 4.40 -12.65
C ASN A 27 13.18 4.73 -13.99
N GLU A 28 12.46 3.75 -14.58
CA GLU A 28 11.68 3.98 -15.80
C GLU A 28 10.53 4.95 -15.55
N PHE A 29 9.80 4.78 -14.45
CA PHE A 29 8.72 5.66 -14.05
C PHE A 29 9.20 7.11 -13.88
N GLU A 30 10.29 7.33 -13.13
CA GLU A 30 10.87 8.67 -12.93
C GLU A 30 11.33 9.29 -14.26
N ALA A 31 12.03 8.54 -15.09
CA ALA A 31 12.47 9.02 -16.40
C ALA A 31 11.31 9.46 -17.29
N ALA A 32 10.17 8.76 -17.22
CA ALA A 32 8.95 9.11 -17.95
C ALA A 32 8.20 10.29 -17.32
N ALA A 33 8.25 10.45 -15.99
CA ALA A 33 7.55 11.50 -15.26
C ALA A 33 8.28 12.85 -15.25
N ILE A 34 9.62 12.89 -15.26
CA ILE A 34 10.43 14.12 -15.20
C ILE A 34 9.99 15.18 -16.23
N PRO A 35 9.79 14.86 -17.52
CA PRO A 35 9.36 15.87 -18.51
C PRO A 35 7.98 16.47 -18.18
N LEU A 36 7.10 15.72 -17.51
CA LEU A 36 5.77 16.18 -17.10
C LEU A 36 5.83 17.06 -15.85
N ALA A 37 6.81 16.83 -14.97
CA ALA A 37 7.07 17.67 -13.81
C ALA A 37 7.68 19.03 -14.17
N GLN A 38 8.27 19.17 -15.36
CA GLN A 38 8.80 20.45 -15.86
C GLN A 38 7.71 21.33 -16.50
N LEU A 39 6.51 20.79 -16.74
CA LEU A 39 5.42 21.50 -17.37
C LEU A 39 4.23 21.57 -16.42
N TYR A 40 3.97 22.76 -15.87
CA TYR A 40 2.76 23.02 -15.12
C TYR A 40 1.60 23.36 -16.04
N HIS A 41 0.77 22.36 -16.31
CA HIS A 41 -0.43 22.47 -17.11
C HIS A 41 -1.57 21.65 -16.47
N PRO A 42 -2.13 22.15 -15.35
CA PRO A 42 -3.15 21.43 -14.59
C PRO A 42 -4.40 21.21 -15.44
N PRO A 43 -4.74 19.95 -15.80
CA PRO A 43 -5.89 19.66 -16.64
C PRO A 43 -7.20 20.18 -16.04
N GLN A 44 -7.28 20.27 -14.71
CA GLN A 44 -8.46 20.76 -14.01
C GLN A 44 -8.72 22.27 -14.17
N LEU A 45 -7.72 23.07 -14.58
CA LEU A 45 -7.90 24.49 -14.85
C LEU A 45 -8.25 24.77 -16.32
N VAL A 46 -8.16 23.77 -17.20
CA VAL A 46 -8.54 23.92 -18.60
C VAL A 46 -10.08 23.89 -18.70
N SER A 47 -10.66 24.95 -19.26
CA SER A 47 -12.09 25.08 -19.50
C SER A 47 -12.59 24.11 -20.60
N SER A 48 -12.60 22.80 -20.34
CA SER A 48 -13.25 21.82 -21.23
C SER A 48 -14.75 21.66 -20.97
N CYS A 49 -15.29 22.34 -19.95
CA CYS A 49 -16.67 22.22 -19.50
C CYS A 49 -17.68 23.00 -20.34
N THR A 50 -17.56 22.98 -21.67
CA THR A 50 -18.54 23.57 -22.58
C THR A 50 -19.79 22.69 -22.75
N GLY A 51 -19.78 21.44 -22.28
CA GLY A 51 -20.91 20.51 -22.35
C GLY A 51 -21.86 20.55 -21.13
N PHE A 52 -23.17 20.48 -21.38
CA PHE A 52 -24.23 20.44 -20.34
C PHE A 52 -24.03 19.34 -19.27
N GLY A 53 -23.49 18.18 -19.65
CA GLY A 53 -23.17 17.09 -18.73
C GLY A 53 -21.98 17.38 -17.79
N ALA A 54 -21.04 18.23 -18.21
CA ALA A 54 -19.92 18.66 -17.37
C ALA A 54 -20.39 19.67 -16.30
N ARG A 55 -21.40 20.51 -16.62
CA ARG A 55 -22.01 21.44 -15.66
C ARG A 55 -22.68 20.72 -14.49
N LEU A 56 -23.39 19.62 -14.74
CA LEU A 56 -24.02 18.80 -13.69
C LEU A 56 -23.01 17.99 -12.88
N SER A 57 -21.98 17.44 -13.53
CA SER A 57 -20.89 16.70 -12.85
C SER A 57 -20.05 17.60 -11.95
N MET A 58 -19.80 18.85 -12.36
CA MET A 58 -19.12 19.84 -11.52
C MET A 58 -19.98 20.27 -10.34
N CYS A 59 -21.31 20.34 -10.47
CA CYS A 59 -22.18 20.64 -9.33
C CYS A 59 -22.00 19.60 -8.21
N TRP A 60 -21.95 18.30 -8.50
CA TRP A 60 -21.75 17.29 -7.47
C TRP A 60 -20.38 17.33 -6.80
N ASN A 61 -19.30 17.50 -7.57
CA ASN A 61 -17.97 17.59 -6.96
C ASN A 61 -17.79 18.93 -6.22
N SER A 62 -18.31 20.03 -6.78
CA SER A 62 -18.26 21.37 -6.21
C SER A 62 -19.04 21.47 -4.89
N LEU A 63 -20.20 20.78 -4.77
CA LEU A 63 -21.01 20.73 -3.55
C LEU A 63 -20.27 20.23 -2.30
N PHE A 64 -19.19 19.44 -2.48
CA PHE A 64 -18.37 18.92 -1.39
C PHE A 64 -16.97 19.55 -1.33
N THR A 65 -16.70 20.58 -2.12
CA THR A 65 -15.43 21.31 -2.01
C THR A 65 -15.44 22.21 -0.77
N HIS A 66 -14.26 22.52 -0.24
CA HIS A 66 -14.06 23.51 0.83
C HIS A 66 -14.57 24.91 0.43
N ARG A 67 -14.86 25.13 -0.87
CA ARG A 67 -15.36 26.39 -1.43
C ARG A 67 -16.89 26.41 -1.58
N ALA A 68 -17.60 25.31 -1.33
CA ALA A 68 -19.06 25.30 -1.39
C ALA A 68 -19.68 26.06 -0.21
N PRO A 69 -20.59 27.03 -0.47
CA PRO A 69 -21.34 27.71 0.58
C PRO A 69 -22.16 26.78 1.48
N ILE A 70 -22.55 25.59 0.98
CA ILE A 70 -23.21 24.54 1.76
C ILE A 70 -22.36 24.03 2.93
N CYS A 71 -21.04 24.05 2.79
CA CYS A 71 -20.10 23.63 3.84
C CYS A 71 -19.64 24.83 4.69
N ALA A 72 -19.59 26.03 4.11
CA ALA A 72 -19.02 27.22 4.77
C ALA A 72 -20.03 28.10 5.53
N LYS A 73 -21.33 28.12 5.17
CA LYS A 73 -22.32 29.01 5.83
C LYS A 73 -23.56 28.27 6.34
N PRO A 74 -24.06 28.58 7.56
CA PRO A 74 -25.19 27.88 8.20
C PRO A 74 -26.57 28.25 7.63
N VAL A 75 -26.64 28.86 6.44
CA VAL A 75 -27.88 29.48 5.95
C VAL A 75 -28.92 28.45 5.51
N ILE A 76 -28.50 27.21 5.19
CA ILE A 76 -29.43 26.10 4.94
C ILE A 76 -29.19 24.98 5.97
N PRO A 77 -30.11 24.76 6.92
CA PRO A 77 -29.97 23.75 7.98
C PRO A 77 -30.09 22.28 7.49
N CYS A 78 -29.97 22.01 6.19
CA CYS A 78 -30.13 20.67 5.61
C CYS A 78 -28.81 19.94 5.32
N CYS A 79 -27.65 20.51 5.63
CA CYS A 79 -26.38 20.02 5.11
C CYS A 79 -25.85 18.80 5.88
N CYS A 80 -26.01 17.63 5.26
CA CYS A 80 -25.34 16.38 5.59
C CYS A 80 -23.83 16.55 5.84
N ALA A 81 -23.18 17.58 5.29
CA ALA A 81 -21.78 17.89 5.55
C ALA A 81 -21.49 18.22 7.03
N LYS A 82 -22.25 19.12 7.69
CA LYS A 82 -22.08 19.37 9.13
C LYS A 82 -22.45 18.17 9.97
N VAL A 83 -23.47 17.41 9.56
CA VAL A 83 -23.85 16.16 10.24
C VAL A 83 -22.74 15.10 10.09
N VAL A 84 -22.15 14.96 8.91
CA VAL A 84 -21.03 14.04 8.63
C VAL A 84 -19.77 14.50 9.34
N GLN A 85 -19.43 15.79 9.30
CA GLN A 85 -18.32 16.38 10.05
C GLN A 85 -18.52 16.20 11.56
N SER A 86 -19.74 16.41 12.09
CA SER A 86 -20.05 16.18 13.51
C SER A 86 -19.94 14.71 13.92
N ARG A 87 -19.97 13.78 12.96
CA ARG A 87 -19.75 12.35 13.19
C ARG A 87 -18.28 11.95 13.11
N ILE A 88 -17.40 12.82 12.62
CA ILE A 88 -15.96 12.63 12.66
C ILE A 88 -15.48 13.32 13.94
N SER A 89 -15.13 12.52 14.95
CA SER A 89 -14.45 13.06 16.13
C SER A 89 -13.14 13.71 15.70
N ASP A 90 -12.68 14.72 16.46
CA ASP A 90 -11.33 15.29 16.35
C ASP A 90 -11.08 16.26 15.18
N LEU A 91 -12.14 16.65 14.46
CA LEU A 91 -12.05 17.78 13.52
C LEU A 91 -11.91 19.11 14.25
N ALA A 92 -10.94 19.93 13.83
CA ALA A 92 -10.76 21.28 14.31
C ALA A 92 -11.09 22.30 13.22
N ALA A 93 -11.90 23.29 13.58
CA ALA A 93 -12.09 24.48 12.76
C ALA A 93 -10.94 25.45 13.02
N VAL A 94 -10.25 25.86 11.97
CA VAL A 94 -9.09 26.77 12.03
C VAL A 94 -9.23 27.90 11.02
N LYS A 95 -8.45 28.97 11.20
CA LYS A 95 -8.36 30.08 10.24
C LYS A 95 -7.00 30.12 9.57
N LEU A 96 -6.97 30.26 8.25
CA LEU A 96 -5.73 30.42 7.48
C LEU A 96 -5.04 31.76 7.80
N SER A 97 -5.83 32.79 8.12
CA SER A 97 -5.38 34.12 8.51
C SER A 97 -4.76 34.18 9.91
N ASP A 98 -4.97 33.15 10.73
CA ASP A 98 -4.50 33.02 12.12
C ASP A 98 -3.91 31.62 12.36
N PRO A 99 -2.70 31.34 11.85
CA PRO A 99 -2.21 29.98 11.68
C PRO A 99 -1.38 29.43 12.85
N ASP A 100 -0.91 30.30 13.75
CA ASP A 100 0.30 30.01 14.55
C ASP A 100 0.14 28.75 15.41
N ASP A 101 -0.92 28.70 16.20
CA ASP A 101 -1.14 27.60 17.14
C ASP A 101 -1.32 26.25 16.43
N TRP A 102 -2.09 26.22 15.35
CA TRP A 102 -2.41 24.97 14.67
C TRP A 102 -1.36 24.58 13.62
N PHE A 103 -0.59 25.52 13.07
CA PHE A 103 0.62 25.21 12.29
C PHE A 103 1.62 24.48 13.19
N VAL A 104 1.91 25.02 14.38
CA VAL A 104 2.80 24.35 15.34
C VAL A 104 2.28 22.95 15.68
N LYS A 105 0.97 22.81 15.90
CA LYS A 105 0.37 21.51 16.17
C LYS A 105 0.49 20.53 14.99
N MET A 106 0.20 20.93 13.76
CA MET A 106 0.40 20.09 12.56
C MET A 106 1.86 19.69 12.38
N LEU A 107 2.79 20.61 12.69
CA LEU A 107 4.23 20.41 12.54
C LEU A 107 4.89 19.69 13.74
N SER A 108 4.12 19.34 14.78
CA SER A 108 4.64 18.67 15.98
C SER A 108 4.86 17.16 15.80
N VAL A 109 4.25 16.58 14.76
CA VAL A 109 4.36 15.16 14.42
C VAL A 109 5.35 15.04 13.25
N GLU A 110 6.52 14.45 13.49
CA GLU A 110 7.60 14.35 12.49
C GLU A 110 8.24 12.96 12.49
N HIS A 111 8.05 12.25 11.39
CA HIS A 111 8.62 10.93 11.17
C HIS A 111 10.14 11.05 11.01
N PRO A 112 10.94 10.20 11.68
CA PRO A 112 12.40 10.35 11.72
C PRO A 112 13.06 10.28 10.34
N ASN A 113 12.47 9.51 9.42
CA ASN A 113 12.95 9.37 8.03
C ASN A 113 12.43 10.45 7.07
N THR A 114 11.68 11.46 7.53
CA THR A 114 11.21 12.54 6.65
C THR A 114 12.39 13.34 6.11
N PRO A 115 12.51 13.48 4.77
CA PRO A 115 13.55 14.31 4.19
C PRO A 115 13.43 15.77 4.62
N GLU A 116 14.54 16.43 4.93
CA GLU A 116 14.56 17.81 5.44
C GLU A 116 13.82 18.78 4.50
N TYR A 117 13.98 18.61 3.19
CA TYR A 117 13.29 19.43 2.20
C TYR A 117 11.78 19.17 2.11
N LEU A 118 11.25 18.14 2.78
CA LEU A 118 9.82 17.85 2.89
C LEU A 118 9.25 18.16 4.28
N LYS A 119 10.07 18.61 5.23
CA LYS A 119 9.58 19.08 6.53
C LYS A 119 8.88 20.42 6.38
N GLY A 120 7.67 20.51 6.91
CA GLY A 120 6.83 21.67 6.77
C GLY A 120 5.38 21.37 6.41
N LEU A 121 4.64 22.47 6.30
CA LEU A 121 3.25 22.52 5.91
C LEU A 121 3.20 23.08 4.49
N PHE A 122 2.43 22.44 3.63
CA PHE A 122 2.38 22.74 2.21
C PHE A 122 0.95 23.04 1.78
N TRP A 123 0.79 24.02 0.90
CA TRP A 123 -0.47 24.42 0.30
C TRP A 123 -0.55 23.89 -1.13
N MET A 124 -1.67 23.25 -1.47
CA MET A 124 -1.98 22.88 -2.85
C MET A 124 -2.81 23.99 -3.52
N GLU A 125 -2.13 24.91 -4.19
CA GLU A 125 -2.70 26.18 -4.69
C GLU A 125 -3.91 25.99 -5.61
N ASP A 126 -3.81 25.05 -6.54
CA ASP A 126 -4.83 24.78 -7.56
C ASP A 126 -5.65 23.52 -7.26
N ASN A 127 -5.71 23.12 -5.99
CA ASN A 127 -6.53 21.97 -5.61
C ASN A 127 -8.01 22.32 -5.65
N TYR A 128 -8.77 21.54 -6.41
CA TYR A 128 -10.23 21.59 -6.42
C TYR A 128 -10.83 20.78 -5.27
N ALA A 129 -10.09 19.83 -4.71
CA ALA A 129 -10.56 18.96 -3.64
C ALA A 129 -10.47 19.67 -2.27
N PRO A 130 -11.16 19.19 -1.22
CA PRO A 130 -11.25 19.88 0.07
C PRO A 130 -9.91 19.99 0.83
N GLU A 131 -8.86 19.27 0.41
CA GLU A 131 -7.55 19.31 1.02
C GLU A 131 -6.77 20.55 0.58
N VAL A 132 -6.79 21.62 1.35
CA VAL A 132 -6.00 22.83 1.01
C VAL A 132 -4.55 22.67 1.46
N LEU A 133 -4.34 22.04 2.62
CA LEU A 133 -3.05 21.92 3.26
C LEU A 133 -2.68 20.46 3.50
N LEU A 134 -1.38 20.18 3.48
CA LEU A 134 -0.82 18.87 3.74
C LEU A 134 0.53 18.98 4.45
N THR A 135 0.85 17.95 5.22
CA THR A 135 2.18 17.71 5.76
C THR A 135 2.74 16.45 5.09
N PHE A 136 4.04 16.45 4.86
CA PHE A 136 4.76 15.24 4.43
C PHE A 136 5.46 14.55 5.61
N GLN A 137 5.63 15.27 6.72
CA GLN A 137 6.38 14.80 7.87
C GLN A 137 5.65 13.77 8.72
N ASP A 138 4.34 13.61 8.57
CA ASP A 138 3.54 12.57 9.23
C ASP A 138 3.30 11.34 8.34
N MET A 139 3.91 11.29 7.15
CA MET A 139 3.87 10.11 6.29
C MET A 139 4.68 8.95 6.89
N ASP A 140 4.30 7.74 6.51
CA ASP A 140 5.06 6.52 6.80
C ASP A 140 6.21 6.39 5.80
N TRP A 141 7.35 6.98 6.16
CA TRP A 141 8.54 7.00 5.32
C TRP A 141 9.30 5.69 5.42
N VAL A 142 9.12 4.84 4.43
CA VAL A 142 9.88 3.59 4.26
C VAL A 142 11.31 3.87 3.83
N SER A 143 11.54 4.95 3.10
CA SER A 143 12.88 5.45 2.77
C SER A 143 12.88 6.96 2.71
N GLY A 144 14.06 7.60 2.63
CA GLY A 144 14.15 9.04 2.35
C GLY A 144 13.64 9.48 0.97
N LYS A 145 13.06 8.57 0.18
CA LYS A 145 12.47 8.85 -1.15
C LYS A 145 11.01 8.41 -1.27
N GLN A 146 10.56 7.48 -0.43
CA GLN A 146 9.24 6.87 -0.52
C GLN A 146 8.53 6.95 0.83
N GLY A 147 7.37 7.60 0.83
CA GLY A 147 6.48 7.67 1.98
C GLY A 147 5.05 7.29 1.60
N TYR A 148 4.36 6.62 2.52
CA TYR A 148 2.94 6.33 2.37
C TYR A 148 2.12 7.40 3.08
N PHE A 149 1.33 8.12 2.28
CA PHE A 149 0.39 9.11 2.78
C PHE A 149 -0.92 8.43 3.17
N MET A 150 -1.41 8.66 4.39
CA MET A 150 -2.76 8.26 4.76
C MET A 150 -3.77 9.33 4.36
N PRO A 151 -4.64 9.05 3.37
CA PRO A 151 -5.63 10.04 2.93
C PRO A 151 -6.69 10.31 4.00
N LYS A 152 -6.81 9.47 5.05
CA LYS A 152 -7.83 9.62 6.11
C LYS A 152 -7.76 10.99 6.79
N TYR A 153 -6.58 11.57 6.87
CA TYR A 153 -6.34 12.88 7.46
C TYR A 153 -6.47 14.04 6.43
N SER A 154 -6.82 13.75 5.16
CA SER A 154 -6.96 14.74 4.06
C SER A 154 -7.73 14.15 2.83
N LEU A 155 -9.08 14.14 2.78
CA LEU A 155 -9.85 13.37 1.76
C LEU A 155 -11.01 14.14 1.05
N GLN A 156 -11.11 14.11 -0.30
CA GLN A 156 -11.87 13.14 -1.13
C GLN A 156 -11.68 13.24 -2.67
N ARG A 157 -12.09 12.15 -3.36
CA ARG A 157 -11.72 11.65 -4.72
C ARG A 157 -12.64 12.14 -5.85
N ALA A 158 -12.11 12.53 -7.01
CA ALA A 158 -12.87 12.62 -8.27
C ALA A 158 -12.11 12.05 -9.48
N ARG A 159 -12.85 11.54 -10.48
CA ARG A 159 -12.36 10.99 -11.77
C ARG A 159 -12.97 11.80 -12.92
N ARG A 160 -12.15 12.23 -13.90
CA ARG A 160 -12.44 12.15 -15.36
C ARG A 160 -11.29 12.74 -16.19
N SER A 161 -11.12 12.17 -17.39
CA SER A 161 -10.15 12.54 -18.43
C SER A 161 -10.53 13.83 -19.16
N LEU A 162 -9.52 14.54 -19.68
CA LEU A 162 -9.67 15.83 -20.35
C LEU A 162 -8.58 16.03 -21.42
N ASP A 163 -8.97 16.57 -22.58
CA ASP A 163 -8.12 16.82 -23.75
C ASP A 163 -7.28 18.11 -23.65
N GLN A 164 -6.18 18.14 -24.41
CA GLN A 164 -5.08 19.13 -24.37
C GLN A 164 -5.45 20.54 -24.88
N MET A 165 -4.98 21.57 -24.15
CA MET A 165 -4.75 22.96 -24.62
C MET A 165 -3.42 23.50 -24.05
N VAL A 166 -3.08 24.77 -24.33
CA VAL A 166 -1.76 25.39 -24.18
C VAL A 166 -1.43 25.75 -22.71
N GLY A 167 -0.33 25.21 -22.17
CA GLY A 167 0.12 25.49 -20.81
C GLY A 167 0.91 26.78 -20.65
N SER A 168 0.81 27.39 -19.46
CA SER A 168 1.64 28.51 -19.00
C SER A 168 2.89 27.99 -18.27
N ILE A 169 4.05 28.61 -18.51
CA ILE A 169 5.24 28.37 -17.70
C ILE A 169 5.01 29.09 -16.36
N VAL A 170 4.92 28.32 -15.27
CA VAL A 170 4.88 28.89 -13.91
C VAL A 170 6.31 29.02 -13.40
N GLU A 171 6.66 30.19 -12.89
CA GLU A 171 7.92 30.39 -12.16
C GLU A 171 7.82 29.65 -10.82
N MET A 172 8.44 28.48 -10.74
CA MET A 172 8.54 27.71 -9.50
C MET A 172 9.66 28.26 -8.63
N ALA A 173 9.37 28.52 -7.35
CA ALA A 173 10.42 28.72 -6.36
C ALA A 173 11.19 27.41 -6.13
N ALA A 174 12.41 27.51 -5.61
CA ALA A 174 13.27 26.33 -5.34
C ALA A 174 12.64 25.30 -4.39
N GLU A 175 11.66 25.73 -3.57
CA GLU A 175 10.94 24.87 -2.63
C GLU A 175 9.54 24.45 -3.11
N ASP A 176 9.12 24.93 -4.27
CA ASP A 176 7.84 24.53 -4.84
C ASP A 176 7.96 23.12 -5.44
N MET A 177 6.87 22.37 -5.35
CA MET A 177 6.74 21.03 -5.90
C MET A 177 5.51 20.96 -6.80
N ILE A 178 5.48 19.96 -7.68
CA ILE A 178 4.28 19.63 -8.44
C ILE A 178 3.82 18.24 -8.04
N ARG A 179 2.58 18.14 -7.57
CA ARG A 179 1.91 16.85 -7.38
C ARG A 179 1.24 16.46 -8.69
N ILE A 180 1.61 15.32 -9.26
CA ILE A 180 1.03 14.80 -10.50
C ILE A 180 0.22 13.55 -10.20
N SER A 181 -1.00 13.49 -10.72
CA SER A 181 -1.81 12.27 -10.78
C SER A 181 -1.91 11.82 -12.22
N PHE A 182 -1.63 10.54 -12.48
CA PHE A 182 -1.76 9.93 -13.79
C PHE A 182 -3.13 9.24 -13.96
N ASN A 183 -3.53 8.97 -15.21
CA ASN A 183 -4.74 8.20 -15.50
C ASN A 183 -4.59 6.74 -15.03
N ASN A 184 -3.40 6.18 -15.22
CA ASN A 184 -2.96 4.93 -14.62
C ASN A 184 -1.83 5.23 -13.62
N PRO A 185 -2.01 4.95 -12.31
CA PRO A 185 -1.01 5.22 -11.28
C PRO A 185 0.37 4.55 -11.50
N SER A 186 0.45 3.48 -12.30
CA SER A 186 1.69 2.76 -12.60
C SER A 186 2.35 3.19 -13.93
N ASP A 187 1.75 4.11 -14.67
CA ASP A 187 2.20 4.47 -16.02
C ASP A 187 2.11 6.00 -16.24
N PRO A 188 3.24 6.74 -16.16
CA PRO A 188 3.28 8.17 -16.41
C PRO A 188 2.86 8.57 -17.83
N THR A 189 2.96 7.64 -18.78
CA THR A 189 2.61 7.88 -20.19
C THR A 189 1.10 7.81 -20.45
N SER A 190 0.33 7.29 -19.48
CA SER A 190 -1.13 7.20 -19.53
C SER A 190 -1.84 8.56 -19.59
N GLY A 191 -1.10 9.66 -19.44
CA GLY A 191 -1.61 11.01 -19.40
C GLY A 191 -1.84 11.49 -17.98
N VAL A 192 -1.89 12.81 -17.84
CA VAL A 192 -2.06 13.48 -16.56
C VAL A 192 -3.55 13.71 -16.29
N ASN A 193 -4.01 13.26 -15.14
CA ASN A 193 -5.37 13.47 -14.64
C ASN A 193 -5.46 14.78 -13.86
N TYR A 194 -4.49 15.04 -12.97
CA TYR A 194 -4.42 16.27 -12.16
C TYR A 194 -2.97 16.71 -11.98
N GLN A 195 -2.75 18.03 -11.88
CA GLN A 195 -1.50 18.59 -11.37
C GLN A 195 -1.79 19.65 -10.33
N TYR A 196 -1.05 19.69 -9.24
CA TYR A 196 -1.19 20.75 -8.24
C TYR A 196 0.17 21.36 -7.97
N LEU A 197 0.23 22.68 -7.95
CA LEU A 197 1.36 23.41 -7.41
C LEU A 197 1.31 23.31 -5.89
N VAL A 198 2.35 22.71 -5.32
CA VAL A 198 2.48 22.43 -3.89
C VAL A 198 3.57 23.33 -3.34
N ARG A 199 3.20 24.24 -2.45
CA ARG A 199 4.07 25.33 -1.99
C ARG A 199 4.25 25.23 -0.49
N ARG A 200 5.49 25.22 0.00
CA ARG A 200 5.74 25.23 1.45
C ARG A 200 5.28 26.56 2.02
N VAL A 201 4.33 26.55 2.95
CA VAL A 201 3.81 27.76 3.60
C VAL A 201 4.43 27.99 4.97
N ALA A 202 4.81 26.92 5.67
CA ALA A 202 5.51 27.04 6.95
C ALA A 202 6.39 25.83 7.23
N TYR A 203 7.36 26.00 8.13
CA TYR A 203 8.21 24.94 8.66
C TYR A 203 8.76 25.34 10.04
N MET A 204 9.29 24.36 10.78
CA MET A 204 9.98 24.61 12.04
C MET A 204 11.47 24.78 11.78
N GLN A 205 12.06 25.85 12.34
CA GLN A 205 13.51 26.05 12.33
C GLN A 205 13.94 26.39 13.75
N THR A 206 14.78 25.56 14.36
CA THR A 206 15.28 25.79 15.73
C THR A 206 14.15 25.98 16.76
N GLY A 207 13.06 25.20 16.63
CA GLY A 207 11.88 25.31 17.50
C GLY A 207 11.00 26.54 17.26
N LYS A 208 11.32 27.37 16.26
CA LYS A 208 10.52 28.53 15.88
C LYS A 208 9.75 28.24 14.58
N LEU A 209 8.47 28.61 14.56
CA LEU A 209 7.66 28.59 13.35
C LEU A 209 8.14 29.65 12.37
N MET A 210 8.51 29.22 11.17
CA MET A 210 8.89 30.07 10.05
C MET A 210 7.80 30.01 8.99
N LYS A 211 7.32 31.17 8.53
CA LYS A 211 6.33 31.30 7.44
C LYS A 211 7.02 31.80 6.19
N THR A 212 6.67 31.23 5.04
CA THR A 212 7.28 31.58 3.75
C THR A 212 6.47 32.67 3.03
N LYS A 213 6.98 33.18 1.91
CA LYS A 213 6.21 34.07 1.03
C LYS A 213 4.94 33.42 0.48
N ALA A 214 4.92 32.09 0.34
CA ALA A 214 3.72 31.38 -0.09
C ALA A 214 2.61 31.44 0.96
N TYR A 215 2.96 31.57 2.25
CA TYR A 215 1.96 31.82 3.29
C TYR A 215 1.34 33.21 3.16
N ASP A 216 2.10 34.24 2.82
CA ASP A 216 1.54 35.59 2.63
C ASP A 216 0.50 35.59 1.49
N GLU A 217 0.77 34.85 0.43
CA GLU A 217 -0.19 34.66 -0.68
C GLU A 217 -1.40 33.83 -0.26
N LEU A 218 -1.21 32.71 0.44
CA LEU A 218 -2.30 31.91 1.01
C LEU A 218 -3.20 32.77 1.91
N ARG A 219 -2.60 33.58 2.79
CA ARG A 219 -3.31 34.50 3.70
C ARG A 219 -4.04 35.61 2.94
N ARG A 220 -3.41 36.19 1.91
CA ARG A 220 -4.06 37.17 1.04
C ARG A 220 -5.32 36.57 0.43
N ARG A 221 -5.23 35.36 -0.15
CA ARG A 221 -6.38 34.65 -0.74
C ARG A 221 -7.46 34.31 0.28
N ALA A 222 -7.07 33.86 1.46
CA ALA A 222 -8.00 33.55 2.55
C ALA A 222 -8.76 34.78 3.07
N THR A 223 -8.15 35.97 3.00
CA THR A 223 -8.73 37.22 3.50
C THR A 223 -9.35 38.08 2.39
N MET A 224 -9.25 37.65 1.13
CA MET A 224 -9.90 38.35 0.04
C MET A 224 -11.42 38.32 0.21
N PRO A 225 -12.12 39.42 -0.09
CA PRO A 225 -13.57 39.40 -0.14
C PRO A 225 -14.02 38.31 -1.11
N ASP A 226 -15.00 37.53 -0.68
CA ASP A 226 -15.64 36.56 -1.55
C ASP A 226 -16.28 37.31 -2.74
N THR A 227 -15.62 37.24 -3.90
CA THR A 227 -16.07 37.89 -5.14
C THR A 227 -17.32 37.21 -5.68
N ILE A 228 -17.61 35.99 -5.22
CA ILE A 228 -18.79 35.21 -5.56
C ILE A 228 -19.90 35.55 -4.56
N GLY A 229 -20.48 36.75 -4.71
CA GLY A 229 -21.52 37.30 -3.82
C GLY A 229 -22.48 36.26 -3.25
N GLY A 230 -22.32 35.95 -1.96
CA GLY A 230 -23.11 34.92 -1.30
C GLY A 230 -24.60 35.26 -1.26
N CYS A 231 -25.46 34.27 -1.43
CA CYS A 231 -26.22 33.72 -0.29
C CYS A 231 -27.27 32.69 -0.72
N CYS A 232 -27.84 32.73 -1.95
CA CYS A 232 -28.93 31.81 -2.37
C CYS A 232 -29.15 31.63 -3.90
N GLY A 233 -28.18 31.93 -4.79
CA GLY A 233 -28.48 32.15 -6.24
C GLY A 233 -27.47 31.69 -7.29
N GLY A 234 -26.62 30.70 -6.99
CA GLY A 234 -25.67 30.08 -7.93
C GLY A 234 -25.69 28.54 -7.92
N TYR A 235 -26.76 27.94 -7.38
CA TYR A 235 -26.93 26.48 -7.28
C TYR A 235 -26.86 25.74 -8.62
N TYR A 236 -27.07 26.48 -9.69
CA TYR A 236 -26.61 26.13 -11.00
C TYR A 236 -25.55 27.17 -11.38
N ASN A 237 -24.42 26.76 -11.92
CA ASN A 237 -23.46 27.59 -12.67
C ASN A 237 -24.16 28.38 -13.80
N CYS A 238 -25.04 29.32 -13.45
CA CYS A 238 -26.04 29.94 -14.31
C CYS A 238 -26.06 31.47 -14.23
N SER A 239 -25.16 32.11 -13.48
CA SER A 239 -24.79 33.45 -13.94
C SER A 239 -24.03 33.26 -15.26
N PRO A 240 -24.34 34.03 -16.32
CA PRO A 240 -23.55 34.04 -17.54
C PRO A 240 -22.24 34.74 -17.21
N VAL A 241 -21.34 34.02 -16.55
CA VAL A 241 -20.08 34.57 -16.11
C VAL A 241 -19.09 34.47 -17.26
N GLY A 242 -18.37 35.57 -17.50
CA GLY A 242 -17.46 35.71 -18.65
C GLY A 242 -16.38 34.61 -18.69
N GLU A 243 -15.65 34.54 -19.81
CA GLU A 243 -14.65 33.49 -20.09
C GLU A 243 -13.59 33.31 -18.99
N ASN A 244 -13.41 34.31 -18.10
CA ASN A 244 -12.44 34.30 -17.01
C ASN A 244 -12.98 33.83 -15.65
N TYR A 245 -14.28 33.52 -15.52
CA TYR A 245 -14.88 33.23 -14.21
C TYR A 245 -14.26 32.08 -13.44
N ILE A 246 -13.78 31.06 -14.16
CA ILE A 246 -13.11 29.92 -13.54
C ILE A 246 -11.92 30.45 -12.73
N PHE A 247 -11.08 31.31 -13.32
CA PHE A 247 -9.92 31.88 -12.65
C PHE A 247 -10.30 32.83 -11.50
N ASP A 248 -11.29 33.69 -11.71
CA ASP A 248 -11.77 34.64 -10.68
C ASP A 248 -12.39 33.92 -9.48
N ALA A 249 -13.01 32.76 -9.69
CA ALA A 249 -13.57 31.92 -8.64
C ALA A 249 -12.48 31.12 -7.89
N TYR A 250 -11.30 30.93 -8.49
CA TYR A 250 -10.19 30.24 -7.85
C TYR A 250 -9.32 31.14 -6.98
N GLU A 251 -9.37 32.45 -7.16
CA GLU A 251 -8.50 33.38 -6.44
C GLU A 251 -8.86 33.50 -4.94
N PRO A 252 -10.12 33.71 -4.51
CA PRO A 252 -10.45 33.69 -3.09
C PRO A 252 -10.42 32.28 -2.50
N LEU A 253 -9.95 32.17 -1.25
CA LEU A 253 -10.00 30.96 -0.43
C LEU A 253 -10.87 31.21 0.80
N SER A 254 -11.55 30.17 1.28
CA SER A 254 -12.22 30.26 2.59
C SER A 254 -11.17 30.41 3.68
N ASP A 255 -11.27 31.46 4.49
CA ASP A 255 -10.40 31.60 5.67
C ASP A 255 -10.62 30.45 6.66
N GLU A 256 -11.86 29.99 6.80
CA GLU A 256 -12.21 28.87 7.67
C GLU A 256 -11.91 27.54 6.99
N GLN A 257 -11.13 26.71 7.65
CA GLN A 257 -10.78 25.35 7.24
C GLN A 257 -11.15 24.37 8.34
N VAL A 258 -11.41 23.12 7.95
CA VAL A 258 -11.64 22.02 8.88
C VAL A 258 -10.51 21.02 8.69
N LEU A 259 -9.70 20.81 9.73
CA LEU A 259 -8.53 19.95 9.70
C LEU A 259 -8.69 18.78 10.65
N LEU A 260 -8.05 17.67 10.32
CA LEU A 260 -7.84 16.55 11.23
C LEU A 260 -6.34 16.51 11.54
N PHE A 261 -5.98 16.74 12.81
CA PHE A 261 -4.58 16.69 13.20
C PHE A 261 -4.07 15.25 13.18
N PRO A 262 -2.85 15.01 12.69
CA PRO A 262 -2.24 13.68 12.82
C PRO A 262 -2.12 13.34 14.32
N PRO A 263 -2.52 12.12 14.74
CA PRO A 263 -2.19 11.66 16.09
C PRO A 263 -0.67 11.43 16.24
N PRO A 264 -0.16 11.15 17.45
CA PRO A 264 1.25 10.80 17.64
C PRO A 264 1.70 9.67 16.70
N LEU A 265 2.96 9.69 16.28
CA LEU A 265 3.49 8.71 15.33
C LEU A 265 3.38 7.28 15.83
N GLU A 266 3.51 7.08 17.13
CA GLU A 266 3.38 5.76 17.77
C GLU A 266 1.98 5.19 17.55
N VAL A 267 0.98 6.06 17.41
CA VAL A 267 -0.40 5.68 17.12
C VAL A 267 -0.62 5.48 15.62
N MET A 268 -0.03 6.34 14.78
CA MET A 268 -0.17 6.24 13.32
C MET A 268 0.60 5.05 12.73
N TRP A 269 1.83 4.86 13.21
CA TRP A 269 2.89 4.03 12.64
C TRP A 269 3.67 3.32 13.75
N PRO A 270 3.02 2.43 14.52
CA PRO A 270 3.65 1.78 15.67
C PRO A 270 4.92 0.99 15.29
N ASP A 271 5.01 0.48 14.06
CA ASP A 271 6.16 -0.26 13.58
C ASP A 271 7.32 0.65 13.13
N SER A 272 7.02 1.91 12.79
CA SER A 272 8.00 2.87 12.25
C SER A 272 8.70 3.67 13.36
N VAL A 273 8.10 3.72 14.55
CA VAL A 273 8.75 4.23 15.77
C VAL A 273 9.51 3.08 16.44
N ILE A 274 10.55 2.58 15.77
CA ILE A 274 11.52 1.71 16.44
C ILE A 274 12.29 2.61 17.40
N PRO A 275 12.22 2.38 18.73
CA PRO A 275 12.99 3.16 19.69
C PRO A 275 14.46 3.10 19.29
N ASP A 276 15.12 4.26 19.21
CA ASP A 276 16.52 4.48 18.84
C ASP A 276 17.31 3.18 18.61
N ALA A 277 17.69 2.96 17.35
CA ALA A 277 18.57 1.88 16.92
C ALA A 277 19.76 1.72 17.87
N ALA A 278 19.62 0.84 18.86
CA ALA A 278 20.75 0.23 19.51
C ALA A 278 21.57 -0.44 18.40
N PRO A 279 22.90 -0.23 18.36
CA PRO A 279 23.74 -0.66 17.25
C PRO A 279 23.49 -2.14 16.98
N ALA A 280 23.26 -2.47 15.70
CA ALA A 280 22.89 -3.79 15.19
C ALA A 280 23.60 -4.92 15.94
N ARG A 281 22.97 -5.39 17.02
CA ARG A 281 23.21 -6.72 17.57
C ARG A 281 22.35 -7.65 16.74
N GLU A 282 22.94 -8.74 16.27
CA GLU A 282 22.24 -9.92 15.78
C GLU A 282 20.88 -10.03 16.47
N TRP A 283 19.81 -9.94 15.67
CA TRP A 283 18.47 -10.20 16.14
C TRP A 283 18.41 -11.70 16.46
N SER A 284 18.78 -12.08 17.67
CA SER A 284 18.57 -13.44 18.15
C SER A 284 17.07 -13.69 18.16
N LEU A 285 16.63 -14.85 17.67
CA LEU A 285 15.23 -15.26 17.61
C LEU A 285 14.48 -15.12 18.95
N GLY A 286 15.21 -15.22 20.08
CA GLY A 286 14.70 -14.92 21.41
C GLY A 286 14.17 -13.49 21.61
N ALA A 287 14.60 -12.50 20.82
CA ALA A 287 14.04 -11.15 20.85
C ALA A 287 12.71 -11.05 20.09
N ALA A 288 12.57 -11.74 18.96
CA ALA A 288 11.32 -11.83 18.21
C ALA A 288 10.25 -12.59 19.00
N LEU A 289 10.64 -13.67 19.67
CA LEU A 289 9.77 -14.39 20.62
C LEU A 289 9.34 -13.52 21.80
N ARG A 290 10.23 -12.71 22.37
CA ARG A 290 9.88 -11.77 23.45
C ARG A 290 8.92 -10.68 22.96
N LEU A 291 9.14 -10.12 21.77
CA LEU A 291 8.21 -9.16 21.15
C LEU A 291 6.84 -9.80 20.84
N GLY A 292 6.83 -11.05 20.36
CA GLY A 292 5.62 -11.83 20.11
C GLY A 292 4.87 -12.25 21.39
N ALA A 293 5.58 -12.44 22.51
CA ALA A 293 5.00 -12.75 23.82
C ALA A 293 4.24 -11.56 24.42
N HIS A 294 4.69 -10.33 24.13
CA HIS A 294 4.00 -9.11 24.52
C HIS A 294 2.80 -8.79 23.61
N SER A 295 2.77 -9.33 22.39
CA SER A 295 1.61 -9.21 21.50
C SER A 295 0.43 -10.01 22.08
N PRO A 296 -0.75 -9.40 22.28
CA PRO A 296 -1.97 -10.10 22.69
C PRO A 296 -2.39 -11.26 21.78
N GLU A 297 -1.77 -11.38 20.60
CA GLU A 297 -2.21 -12.20 19.48
C GLU A 297 -1.86 -13.70 19.63
N HIS A 298 -0.86 -14.03 20.44
CA HIS A 298 -0.44 -15.43 20.70
C HIS A 298 -0.71 -15.88 22.14
N GLY A 299 -1.31 -15.01 22.95
CA GLY A 299 -1.46 -15.24 24.39
C GLY A 299 -2.46 -16.34 24.76
N ASP A 300 -3.26 -16.87 23.83
CA ASP A 300 -4.24 -17.91 24.11
C ASP A 300 -3.60 -19.26 24.45
N ILE A 301 -2.52 -19.62 23.76
CA ILE A 301 -1.77 -20.84 24.07
C ILE A 301 -1.08 -20.68 25.41
N LEU A 302 -0.37 -19.57 25.63
CA LEU A 302 0.30 -19.30 26.91
C LEU A 302 -0.69 -19.25 28.08
N ARG A 303 -1.94 -18.83 27.86
CA ARG A 303 -3.01 -18.92 28.88
C ARG A 303 -3.45 -20.35 29.19
N ALA A 304 -3.35 -21.27 28.22
CA ALA A 304 -3.81 -22.65 28.39
C ALA A 304 -2.94 -23.46 29.35
N GLY A 305 -1.62 -23.20 29.37
CA GLY A 305 -0.67 -23.91 30.24
C GLY A 305 -0.52 -25.41 29.93
N ARG A 306 -1.07 -25.87 28.80
CA ARG A 306 -1.12 -27.28 28.43
C ARG A 306 -1.20 -27.51 26.92
N LEU A 307 -0.39 -28.44 26.41
CA LEU A 307 -0.31 -28.86 25.01
C LEU A 307 -0.07 -30.37 24.94
N ARG A 308 -0.70 -31.10 24.03
CA ARG A 308 -0.30 -32.50 23.76
C ARG A 308 0.79 -32.54 22.71
N VAL A 309 1.94 -33.13 22.98
CA VAL A 309 3.03 -33.33 22.02
C VAL A 309 3.15 -34.83 21.76
N ASN A 310 2.86 -35.26 20.53
CA ASN A 310 2.85 -36.68 20.12
C ASN A 310 1.98 -37.60 21.01
N GLY A 311 0.95 -37.05 21.65
CA GLY A 311 0.04 -37.78 22.53
C GLY A 311 0.33 -37.58 24.02
N GLU A 312 1.57 -37.27 24.39
CA GLU A 312 1.99 -36.94 25.75
C GLU A 312 1.58 -35.52 26.13
N VAL A 313 1.35 -35.27 27.41
CA VAL A 313 0.89 -33.96 27.90
C VAL A 313 2.08 -33.14 28.35
N LEU A 314 2.27 -31.99 27.70
CA LEU A 314 3.20 -30.95 28.07
C LEU A 314 2.47 -29.88 28.89
N GLU A 315 3.00 -29.54 30.07
CA GLU A 315 2.45 -28.50 30.95
C GLU A 315 3.52 -27.44 31.26
N TRP A 316 3.09 -26.19 31.40
CA TRP A 316 3.94 -25.05 31.76
C TRP A 316 3.15 -24.06 32.62
N ALA A 317 3.83 -23.09 33.23
CA ALA A 317 3.17 -22.07 34.03
C ALA A 317 2.32 -21.13 33.12
N PRO A 318 0.99 -21.09 33.25
CA PRO A 318 0.16 -20.25 32.40
C PRO A 318 0.27 -18.77 32.79
N THR A 319 -0.10 -17.88 31.87
CA THR A 319 -0.10 -16.41 32.13
C THR A 319 -1.10 -15.93 33.18
N SER A 320 -1.97 -16.82 33.68
CA SER A 320 -2.78 -16.52 34.88
C SER A 320 -2.00 -16.64 36.19
N GLN A 321 -0.81 -17.24 36.15
CA GLN A 321 0.04 -17.50 37.31
C GLN A 321 1.37 -16.73 37.27
N VAL A 322 1.93 -16.53 36.08
CA VAL A 322 3.24 -15.92 35.84
C VAL A 322 3.15 -14.86 34.75
N SER A 323 4.21 -14.07 34.56
CA SER A 323 4.25 -13.10 33.45
C SER A 323 4.21 -13.80 32.08
N PRO A 324 3.82 -13.12 30.98
CA PRO A 324 3.88 -13.69 29.63
C PRO A 324 5.27 -14.23 29.25
N GLU A 325 6.32 -13.55 29.69
CA GLU A 325 7.71 -13.90 29.39
C GLU A 325 8.14 -15.14 30.18
N GLU A 326 7.76 -15.21 31.47
CA GLU A 326 7.98 -16.39 32.31
C GLU A 326 7.17 -17.60 31.80
N SER A 327 5.94 -17.38 31.33
CA SER A 327 5.10 -18.42 30.74
C SER A 327 5.71 -18.97 29.45
N LEU A 328 6.20 -18.09 28.58
CA LEU A 328 6.87 -18.48 27.35
C LEU A 328 8.18 -19.23 27.62
N GLN A 329 8.99 -18.75 28.56
CA GLN A 329 10.22 -19.46 28.93
C GLN A 329 9.90 -20.84 29.49
N SER A 330 8.89 -20.94 30.38
CA SER A 330 8.44 -22.22 30.92
C SER A 330 7.92 -23.17 29.83
N LEU A 331 7.34 -22.66 28.74
CA LEU A 331 6.94 -23.46 27.59
C LEU A 331 8.16 -23.98 26.82
N VAL A 332 9.16 -23.13 26.54
CA VAL A 332 10.41 -23.52 25.86
C VAL A 332 11.14 -24.59 26.67
N ASP A 333 11.28 -24.39 27.98
CA ASP A 333 11.94 -25.34 28.89
C ASP A 333 11.21 -26.71 28.89
N ALA A 334 9.87 -26.70 28.80
CA ALA A 334 9.08 -27.91 28.72
C ALA A 334 9.32 -28.64 27.38
N PHE A 335 9.36 -27.91 26.25
CA PHE A 335 9.72 -28.48 24.95
C PHE A 335 11.11 -29.12 24.99
N GLU A 336 12.12 -28.45 25.55
CA GLU A 336 13.48 -28.97 25.66
C GLU A 336 13.56 -30.29 26.44
N GLN A 337 12.69 -30.48 27.44
CA GLN A 337 12.61 -31.70 28.24
C GLN A 337 11.83 -32.84 27.55
N THR A 338 11.22 -32.59 26.39
CA THR A 338 10.38 -33.57 25.68
C THR A 338 11.25 -34.48 24.80
N PRO A 339 11.38 -35.78 25.11
CA PRO A 339 12.34 -36.67 24.44
C PRO A 339 11.98 -36.99 22.98
N GLU A 340 10.78 -36.62 22.53
CA GLU A 340 10.26 -36.95 21.21
C GLU A 340 10.49 -35.87 20.14
N ILE A 341 11.12 -34.75 20.50
CA ILE A 341 11.53 -33.75 19.52
C ILE A 341 12.72 -34.28 18.72
N PRO A 342 12.69 -34.24 17.37
CA PRO A 342 13.84 -34.63 16.55
C PRO A 342 15.12 -33.91 17.01
N SER A 343 16.20 -34.65 17.21
CA SER A 343 17.47 -34.10 17.71
C SER A 343 18.00 -32.95 16.86
N GLY A 344 17.73 -32.97 15.55
CA GLY A 344 18.08 -31.90 14.61
C GLY A 344 17.38 -30.55 14.87
N TRP A 345 16.34 -30.51 15.71
CA TRP A 345 15.55 -29.30 15.98
C TRP A 345 15.91 -28.63 17.31
N HIS A 346 16.74 -29.26 18.14
CA HIS A 346 17.07 -28.72 19.47
C HIS A 346 17.78 -27.36 19.40
N GLY A 347 18.50 -27.06 18.30
CA GLY A 347 19.10 -25.74 18.07
C GLY A 347 18.14 -24.67 17.56
N GLN A 348 16.86 -25.00 17.33
CA GLN A 348 15.85 -24.12 16.75
C GLN A 348 14.51 -24.19 17.52
N LEU A 349 14.54 -24.59 18.81
CA LEU A 349 13.33 -24.75 19.63
C LEU A 349 12.50 -23.46 19.70
N ASP A 350 13.17 -22.32 19.79
CA ASP A 350 12.54 -21.01 19.74
C ASP A 350 11.66 -20.83 18.48
N GLU A 351 12.18 -21.22 17.32
CA GLU A 351 11.47 -21.10 16.04
C GLU A 351 10.30 -22.07 15.97
N LEU A 352 10.50 -23.28 16.50
CA LEU A 352 9.46 -24.29 16.59
C LEU A 352 8.30 -23.81 17.47
N VAL A 353 8.61 -23.31 18.66
CA VAL A 353 7.62 -22.78 19.62
C VAL A 353 6.84 -21.63 18.98
N TYR A 354 7.53 -20.71 18.30
CA TYR A 354 6.87 -19.64 17.54
C TYR A 354 5.92 -20.20 16.47
N CYS A 355 6.39 -21.13 15.63
CA CYS A 355 5.56 -21.75 14.58
C CYS A 355 4.34 -22.49 15.15
N VAL A 356 4.53 -23.23 16.25
CA VAL A 356 3.44 -23.90 16.96
C VAL A 356 2.44 -22.88 17.51
N MET A 357 2.93 -21.81 18.14
CA MET A 357 2.08 -20.77 18.71
C MET A 357 1.24 -20.08 17.65
N LYS A 358 1.84 -19.71 16.53
CA LYS A 358 1.16 -19.10 15.39
C LYS A 358 0.11 -20.04 14.77
N SER A 359 0.47 -21.32 14.61
CA SER A 359 -0.38 -22.36 14.00
C SER A 359 -1.59 -22.75 14.84
N LEU A 360 -1.50 -22.59 16.17
CA LEU A 360 -2.55 -22.96 17.11
C LEU A 360 -3.33 -21.75 17.65
N SER A 361 -2.86 -20.52 17.43
CA SER A 361 -3.49 -19.31 17.96
C SER A 361 -4.92 -19.16 17.45
N LEU A 362 -5.85 -18.97 18.38
CA LEU A 362 -7.24 -18.64 18.07
C LEU A 362 -7.37 -17.34 17.28
N GLN A 363 -6.46 -16.38 17.47
CA GLN A 363 -6.55 -15.10 16.77
C GLN A 363 -6.07 -15.19 15.31
N PHE A 364 -5.16 -16.11 14.99
CA PHE A 364 -4.69 -16.31 13.62
C PHE A 364 -5.45 -17.46 12.95
N ALA A 365 -5.23 -18.68 13.40
CA ALA A 365 -5.78 -19.88 12.78
C ALA A 365 -7.32 -19.89 12.85
N LEU A 366 -7.90 -19.62 14.03
CA LEU A 366 -9.36 -19.69 14.15
C LEU A 366 -10.05 -18.50 13.48
N MET A 367 -9.49 -17.29 13.49
CA MET A 367 -10.09 -16.16 12.77
C MET A 367 -10.12 -16.36 11.25
N ASP A 368 -9.08 -16.96 10.68
CA ASP A 368 -9.07 -17.33 9.26
C ASP A 368 -10.15 -18.38 8.95
N VAL A 369 -10.30 -19.37 9.84
CA VAL A 369 -11.37 -20.37 9.75
C VAL A 369 -12.74 -19.70 9.87
N LEU A 370 -12.97 -18.84 10.86
CA LEU A 370 -14.25 -18.16 11.09
C LEU A 370 -14.63 -17.21 9.95
N THR A 371 -13.65 -16.45 9.43
CA THR A 371 -13.84 -15.57 8.27
C THR A 371 -14.21 -16.38 7.03
N THR A 372 -13.56 -17.52 6.86
CA THR A 372 -13.85 -18.45 5.78
C THR A 372 -15.25 -19.06 5.90
N LEU A 373 -15.64 -19.52 7.09
CA LEU A 373 -16.99 -20.02 7.37
C LEU A 373 -18.05 -18.93 7.14
N ARG A 374 -17.80 -17.69 7.60
CA ARG A 374 -18.67 -16.53 7.38
C ARG A 374 -18.92 -16.31 5.88
N SER A 375 -17.84 -16.27 5.09
CA SER A 375 -17.93 -16.09 3.64
C SER A 375 -18.67 -17.26 2.97
N HIS A 376 -18.38 -18.49 3.37
CA HIS A 376 -18.93 -19.69 2.74
C HIS A 376 -20.44 -19.84 3.00
N PHE A 377 -20.86 -19.65 4.25
CA PHE A 377 -22.27 -19.73 4.65
C PHE A 377 -23.04 -18.41 4.48
N LYS A 378 -22.40 -17.36 3.93
CA LYS A 378 -22.96 -16.01 3.76
C LYS A 378 -23.57 -15.46 5.06
N LEU A 379 -22.84 -15.60 6.16
CA LEU A 379 -23.31 -15.19 7.48
C LEU A 379 -23.25 -13.66 7.62
N SER A 380 -24.32 -13.06 8.15
CA SER A 380 -24.39 -11.62 8.42
C SER A 380 -23.41 -11.19 9.51
N ALA A 381 -23.17 -12.05 10.49
CA ALA A 381 -22.26 -11.84 11.62
C ALA A 381 -21.09 -12.85 11.63
N MET A 382 -20.03 -12.55 12.40
CA MET A 382 -18.92 -13.47 12.61
C MET A 382 -19.38 -14.65 13.47
N PRO A 383 -19.13 -15.91 13.06
CA PRO A 383 -19.47 -17.06 13.89
C PRO A 383 -18.62 -17.10 15.16
N SER A 384 -19.17 -17.71 16.21
CA SER A 384 -18.51 -17.96 17.49
C SER A 384 -18.43 -19.46 17.75
N ILE A 385 -17.34 -19.89 18.40
CA ILE A 385 -17.08 -21.28 18.79
C ILE A 385 -16.85 -21.29 20.30
N ALA A 386 -17.52 -22.19 21.01
CA ALA A 386 -17.28 -22.35 22.45
C ALA A 386 -15.88 -22.92 22.70
N SER A 387 -15.13 -22.31 23.62
CA SER A 387 -13.80 -22.77 24.05
C SER A 387 -13.86 -23.97 25.02
N ASP A 388 -15.05 -24.32 25.53
CA ASP A 388 -15.21 -25.35 26.54
C ASP A 388 -14.74 -26.72 26.03
N GLY A 389 -13.78 -27.30 26.76
CA GLY A 389 -13.19 -28.60 26.44
C GLY A 389 -12.27 -28.60 25.23
N MET A 390 -11.87 -27.43 24.72
CA MET A 390 -10.85 -27.29 23.68
C MET A 390 -9.50 -27.83 24.17
N GLN A 391 -8.76 -28.48 23.28
CA GLN A 391 -7.42 -29.01 23.55
C GLN A 391 -6.48 -28.61 22.41
N TYR A 392 -5.24 -28.29 22.75
CA TYR A 392 -4.17 -28.07 21.80
C TYR A 392 -3.34 -29.35 21.67
N ALA A 393 -2.97 -29.73 20.46
CA ALA A 393 -2.09 -30.86 20.22
C ALA A 393 -1.18 -30.62 19.01
N ILE A 394 0.04 -31.13 19.05
CA ILE A 394 0.96 -31.21 17.93
C ILE A 394 1.50 -32.63 17.79
N ASN A 395 1.73 -33.08 16.56
CA ASN A 395 2.57 -34.23 16.27
C ASN A 395 3.82 -33.75 15.54
N VAL A 396 4.97 -34.00 16.13
CA VAL A 396 6.28 -33.61 15.63
C VAL A 396 6.97 -34.83 15.03
N SER A 397 7.51 -34.68 13.83
CA SER A 397 8.25 -35.73 13.12
C SER A 397 9.41 -35.13 12.34
N CYS A 398 10.30 -35.98 11.84
CA CYS A 398 11.38 -35.52 10.94
C CYS A 398 10.86 -34.86 9.65
N ALA A 399 9.60 -35.09 9.26
CA ALA A 399 8.99 -34.53 8.06
C ALA A 399 8.33 -33.16 8.29
N GLY A 400 8.14 -32.74 9.55
CA GLY A 400 7.41 -31.53 9.90
C GLY A 400 6.54 -31.67 11.14
N CYS A 401 5.66 -30.70 11.35
CA CYS A 401 4.76 -30.60 12.49
C CYS A 401 3.30 -30.56 12.03
N ASP A 402 2.46 -31.41 12.62
CA ASP A 402 1.00 -31.43 12.46
C ASP A 402 0.36 -30.83 13.72
N ALA A 403 -0.03 -29.57 13.65
CA ALA A 403 -0.63 -28.83 14.75
C ALA A 403 -2.16 -28.84 14.65
N CYS A 404 -2.86 -29.09 15.76
CA CYS A 404 -4.31 -29.11 15.77
C CYS A 404 -4.94 -28.55 17.06
N VAL A 405 -6.06 -27.87 16.88
CA VAL A 405 -7.00 -27.50 17.93
C VAL A 405 -8.17 -28.49 17.88
N LEU A 406 -8.43 -29.17 18.99
CA LEU A 406 -9.39 -30.26 19.11
C LEU A 406 -10.54 -29.90 20.04
N TRP A 407 -11.76 -30.26 19.67
CA TRP A 407 -12.94 -30.20 20.53
C TRP A 407 -13.52 -31.62 20.67
N PRO A 408 -13.15 -32.39 21.71
CA PRO A 408 -13.56 -33.79 21.86
C PRO A 408 -15.09 -33.98 21.89
N LYS A 409 -15.81 -33.04 22.50
CA LYS A 409 -17.29 -33.04 22.54
C LYS A 409 -17.93 -32.31 21.35
N ARG A 410 -17.13 -31.85 20.38
CA ARG A 410 -17.46 -30.95 19.28
C ARG A 410 -18.06 -29.62 19.75
N ALA A 411 -17.44 -28.50 19.43
CA ALA A 411 -17.97 -27.19 19.81
C ALA A 411 -19.03 -26.72 18.81
N SER A 412 -20.11 -26.14 19.32
CA SER A 412 -21.15 -25.55 18.47
C SER A 412 -20.63 -24.29 17.80
N ILE A 413 -20.89 -24.16 16.49
CA ILE A 413 -20.66 -22.95 15.71
C ILE A 413 -22.00 -22.23 15.60
N PHE A 414 -22.09 -21.02 16.15
CA PHE A 414 -23.30 -20.21 16.09
C PHE A 414 -23.00 -18.76 15.76
N THR A 415 -23.96 -18.04 15.20
CA THR A 415 -23.96 -16.57 15.19
C THR A 415 -24.99 -16.05 16.18
N VAL A 416 -24.81 -14.81 16.60
CA VAL A 416 -25.80 -14.06 17.36
C VAL A 416 -26.27 -12.92 16.47
N ASP A 417 -27.56 -12.88 16.19
CA ASP A 417 -28.17 -11.74 15.50
C ASP A 417 -28.03 -10.50 16.40
N PRO A 418 -27.41 -9.41 15.93
CA PRO A 418 -27.18 -8.22 16.76
C PRO A 418 -28.46 -7.48 17.12
N GLU A 419 -29.54 -7.58 16.32
CA GLU A 419 -30.80 -6.89 16.57
C GLU A 419 -31.69 -7.69 17.52
N THR A 420 -31.77 -9.00 17.31
CA THR A 420 -32.70 -9.87 18.05
C THR A 420 -32.07 -10.63 19.21
N GLY A 421 -30.73 -10.69 19.27
CA GLY A 421 -29.98 -11.54 20.21
C GLY A 421 -30.16 -13.04 19.98
N LYS A 422 -30.88 -13.44 18.92
CA LYS A 422 -31.19 -14.84 18.63
C LYS A 422 -29.93 -15.57 18.19
N ARG A 423 -29.64 -16.70 18.84
CA ARG A 423 -28.56 -17.60 18.45
C ARG A 423 -29.00 -18.48 17.28
N GLN A 424 -28.23 -18.50 16.20
CA GLN A 424 -28.42 -19.39 15.07
C GLN A 424 -27.28 -20.40 14.98
N LEU A 425 -27.60 -21.69 15.08
CA LEU A 425 -26.63 -22.79 15.02
C LEU A 425 -26.35 -23.19 13.56
N TYR A 426 -25.08 -23.25 13.16
CA TYR A 426 -24.63 -23.63 11.81
C TYR A 426 -23.93 -24.98 11.74
N GLY A 427 -23.49 -25.51 12.88
CA GLY A 427 -22.83 -26.79 12.92
C GLY A 427 -22.07 -27.02 14.21
N ALA A 428 -21.24 -28.06 14.20
CA ALA A 428 -20.33 -28.38 15.28
C ALA A 428 -18.94 -28.68 14.73
N ILE A 429 -17.91 -27.98 15.22
CA ILE A 429 -16.51 -28.20 14.86
C ILE A 429 -15.91 -29.27 15.76
N GLY A 430 -15.19 -30.22 15.17
CA GLY A 430 -14.44 -31.27 15.87
C GLY A 430 -12.96 -30.93 15.97
N SER A 431 -12.37 -30.41 14.89
CA SER A 431 -10.95 -30.02 14.89
C SER A 431 -10.62 -28.98 13.81
N VAL A 432 -9.57 -28.21 14.08
CA VAL A 432 -8.82 -27.43 13.08
C VAL A 432 -7.39 -27.94 13.12
N ARG A 433 -6.86 -28.33 11.96
CA ARG A 433 -5.54 -28.93 11.82
C ARG A 433 -4.73 -28.16 10.78
N THR A 434 -3.44 -27.99 10.99
CA THR A 434 -2.50 -27.42 10.02
C THR A 434 -1.20 -28.19 10.06
N ASP A 435 -0.62 -28.43 8.89
CA ASP A 435 0.67 -29.06 8.72
C ASP A 435 1.69 -28.05 8.19
N PHE A 436 2.90 -28.08 8.75
CA PHE A 436 4.01 -27.27 8.27
C PHE A 436 5.33 -28.05 8.31
N GLN A 437 6.19 -27.80 7.32
CA GLN A 437 7.57 -28.30 7.33
C GLN A 437 8.41 -27.44 8.26
N PHE A 438 9.38 -28.06 8.94
CA PHE A 438 10.28 -27.37 9.84
C PHE A 438 11.74 -27.77 9.57
N PRO A 439 12.68 -26.80 9.41
CA PRO A 439 12.45 -25.35 9.49
C PRO A 439 11.52 -24.83 8.38
N PRO A 440 10.76 -23.74 8.63
CA PRO A 440 9.84 -23.20 7.64
C PRO A 440 10.62 -22.63 6.44
N PHE A 441 10.17 -22.94 5.23
CA PHE A 441 10.73 -22.32 4.03
C PHE A 441 10.15 -20.91 3.83
N PRO A 442 10.95 -19.92 3.40
CA PRO A 442 10.45 -18.60 3.06
C PRO A 442 9.28 -18.68 2.06
N GLY A 443 8.16 -18.04 2.40
CA GLY A 443 6.95 -18.06 1.58
C GLY A 443 6.06 -19.31 1.75
N ALA A 444 6.34 -20.17 2.74
CA ALA A 444 5.47 -21.30 3.05
C ALA A 444 4.06 -20.85 3.47
N VAL A 445 3.06 -21.41 2.82
CA VAL A 445 1.64 -21.09 2.98
C VAL A 445 1.02 -22.07 3.97
N GLN A 446 0.48 -21.59 5.10
CA GLN A 446 -0.24 -22.48 6.03
C GLN A 446 -1.57 -22.93 5.41
N ALA A 447 -1.79 -24.24 5.41
CA ALA A 447 -3.05 -24.84 5.01
C ALA A 447 -3.80 -25.35 6.23
N TYR A 448 -5.12 -25.16 6.25
CA TYR A 448 -5.97 -25.65 7.33
C TYR A 448 -6.91 -26.74 6.84
N GLN A 449 -6.99 -27.83 7.60
CA GLN A 449 -7.99 -28.88 7.48
C GLN A 449 -8.99 -28.73 8.63
N ILE A 450 -10.27 -28.60 8.30
CA ILE A 450 -11.34 -28.37 9.29
C ILE A 450 -12.25 -29.59 9.32
N GLU A 451 -12.36 -30.26 10.47
CA GLU A 451 -13.38 -31.27 10.70
C GLU A 451 -14.62 -30.62 11.31
N MET A 452 -15.73 -30.59 10.57
CA MET A 452 -17.00 -30.05 11.07
C MET A 452 -18.20 -30.90 10.64
N ARG A 453 -19.24 -30.92 11.49
CA ARG A 453 -20.57 -31.43 11.16
C ARG A 453 -21.52 -30.26 10.95
N VAL A 454 -22.09 -30.18 9.76
CA VAL A 454 -23.10 -29.19 9.41
C VAL A 454 -24.48 -29.86 9.31
N PRO A 455 -25.56 -29.20 9.74
CA PRO A 455 -26.92 -29.72 9.55
C PRO A 455 -27.21 -29.93 8.06
N LYS A 456 -28.01 -30.95 7.72
CA LYS A 456 -28.37 -31.28 6.33
C LYS A 456 -28.94 -30.09 5.54
N TRP A 457 -29.64 -29.17 6.20
CA TRP A 457 -30.22 -27.99 5.55
C TRP A 457 -29.16 -26.93 5.17
N CYS A 458 -27.98 -26.91 5.82
CA CYS A 458 -26.84 -26.09 5.41
C CYS A 458 -26.09 -26.69 4.22
N ILE A 459 -26.21 -28.01 4.05
CA ILE A 459 -25.60 -28.76 2.96
C ILE A 459 -26.59 -28.70 1.79
N GLY A 460 -26.41 -27.75 0.88
CA GLY A 460 -26.84 -28.00 -0.51
C GLY A 460 -26.24 -29.31 -1.03
N PRO A 461 -26.45 -29.76 -2.28
CA PRO A 461 -26.01 -31.09 -2.75
C PRO A 461 -24.47 -31.33 -2.83
N PHE A 462 -23.63 -30.68 -2.00
CA PHE A 462 -22.18 -30.76 -1.99
C PHE A 462 -21.62 -31.41 -0.71
N ARG A 463 -20.74 -32.40 -0.89
CA ARG A 463 -19.87 -32.93 0.16
C ARG A 463 -18.64 -32.03 0.25
N LEU A 464 -18.50 -31.25 1.32
CA LEU A 464 -17.40 -30.31 1.50
C LEU A 464 -16.23 -30.96 2.25
N SER A 465 -15.16 -31.30 1.53
CA SER A 465 -13.80 -31.32 2.09
C SER A 465 -13.21 -29.93 1.83
N PHE A 466 -13.01 -29.14 2.88
CA PHE A 466 -12.49 -27.79 2.73
C PHE A 466 -10.96 -27.82 2.79
N GLN A 467 -10.30 -27.67 1.64
CA GLN A 467 -8.86 -27.38 1.55
C GLN A 467 -8.72 -25.95 1.02
N LYS A 468 -8.46 -24.99 1.91
CA LYS A 468 -8.08 -23.63 1.51
C LYS A 468 -6.63 -23.42 1.89
N ARG A 469 -5.83 -23.10 0.89
CA ARG A 469 -4.43 -22.68 1.05
C ARG A 469 -4.44 -21.18 1.32
N VAL A 470 -3.91 -20.74 2.47
CA VAL A 470 -3.83 -19.32 2.85
C VAL A 470 -2.36 -18.95 2.96
N ALA A 471 -1.89 -18.02 2.12
CA ALA A 471 -0.49 -17.63 2.14
C ALA A 471 -0.18 -16.87 3.43
N VAL A 472 0.67 -17.44 4.27
CA VAL A 472 1.16 -16.81 5.49
C VAL A 472 2.61 -16.47 5.22
N HIS A 473 2.91 -15.18 5.09
CA HIS A 473 4.29 -14.75 4.97
C HIS A 473 4.99 -14.95 6.33
N THR A 474 6.09 -15.70 6.35
CA THR A 474 7.11 -15.53 7.39
C THR A 474 7.85 -14.25 7.05
N ASP A 475 7.96 -13.32 7.99
CA ASP A 475 8.65 -12.05 7.78
C ASP A 475 10.07 -12.34 7.24
N GLU A 476 10.40 -11.78 6.08
CA GLU A 476 11.62 -12.09 5.33
C GLU A 476 12.88 -11.67 6.10
N PRO A 477 13.89 -12.55 6.26
CA PRO A 477 15.23 -12.13 6.64
C PRO A 477 15.97 -11.53 5.43
N LEU A 478 16.56 -10.35 5.64
CA LEU A 478 17.29 -9.54 4.66
C LEU A 478 18.49 -10.31 4.05
N MET A 479 18.52 -10.45 2.71
CA MET A 479 19.67 -10.96 1.94
C MET A 479 20.49 -9.83 1.29
N PRO A 480 21.82 -10.01 1.07
CA PRO A 480 22.72 -8.98 0.54
C PRO A 480 22.76 -8.93 -1.01
N ALA A 481 23.20 -7.78 -1.51
CA ALA A 481 23.15 -7.33 -2.91
C ALA A 481 24.08 -8.07 -3.89
N GLU A 482 23.60 -8.31 -5.11
CA GLU A 482 24.39 -8.79 -6.27
C GLU A 482 24.79 -7.68 -7.25
N ALA A 483 25.93 -7.88 -7.93
CA ALA A 483 26.68 -6.90 -8.72
C ALA A 483 26.33 -6.89 -10.23
N GLU A 484 26.43 -5.70 -10.85
CA GLU A 484 26.17 -5.40 -12.26
C GLU A 484 27.14 -6.05 -13.27
N ALA A 485 26.63 -6.40 -14.46
CA ALA A 485 27.40 -6.90 -15.60
C ALA A 485 27.50 -5.88 -16.77
N ALA A 486 28.63 -5.91 -17.49
CA ALA A 486 29.06 -4.95 -18.53
C ALA A 486 28.45 -5.17 -19.95
N PRO A 487 28.46 -4.15 -20.84
CA PRO A 487 27.75 -4.19 -22.13
C PRO A 487 28.59 -4.65 -23.34
N SER A 488 27.91 -5.23 -24.34
CA SER A 488 28.43 -5.78 -25.59
C SER A 488 28.31 -4.82 -26.82
N PRO A 489 29.02 -5.08 -27.94
CA PRO A 489 29.32 -4.10 -29.01
C PRO A 489 28.23 -3.93 -30.10
N PRO A 490 28.33 -2.93 -31.01
CA PRO A 490 27.18 -2.36 -31.72
C PRO A 490 26.86 -3.02 -33.07
N ASN A 491 25.63 -3.53 -33.19
CA ASN A 491 24.99 -3.83 -34.48
C ASN A 491 24.31 -2.58 -35.08
N SER A 492 24.29 -2.51 -36.41
CA SER A 492 23.72 -1.42 -37.21
C SER A 492 22.27 -1.12 -36.82
N ARG A 493 21.98 0.15 -36.51
CA ARG A 493 20.65 0.58 -36.09
C ARG A 493 19.68 0.63 -37.28
N PRO A 494 18.41 0.21 -37.11
CA PRO A 494 17.39 0.37 -38.14
C PRO A 494 17.16 1.85 -38.49
N THR A 495 16.71 2.10 -39.71
CA THR A 495 16.37 3.45 -40.21
C THR A 495 14.90 3.79 -39.91
N CYS A 496 14.60 5.09 -39.82
CA CYS A 496 13.29 5.58 -39.43
C CYS A 496 12.20 5.22 -40.46
N PRO A 497 11.07 4.62 -40.05
CA PRO A 497 10.02 4.14 -40.95
C PRO A 497 9.27 5.26 -41.69
N ASN A 498 9.34 6.51 -41.20
CA ASN A 498 8.75 7.68 -41.88
C ASN A 498 9.53 8.15 -43.14
N GLY A 499 10.45 7.34 -43.66
CA GLY A 499 11.16 7.61 -44.93
C GLY A 499 12.22 8.71 -44.90
N CYS A 500 12.61 9.21 -43.72
CA CYS A 500 13.64 10.26 -43.60
C CYS A 500 15.08 9.74 -43.63
N ASN A 501 15.27 8.41 -43.73
CA ASN A 501 16.56 7.69 -43.78
C ASN A 501 17.52 7.93 -42.59
N ARG A 502 17.10 8.60 -41.51
CA ARG A 502 17.91 8.74 -40.29
C ARG A 502 17.81 7.50 -39.39
N PRO A 503 18.88 7.10 -38.69
CA PRO A 503 18.83 5.97 -37.76
C PRO A 503 17.84 6.26 -36.63
N VAL A 504 17.14 5.22 -36.21
CA VAL A 504 16.15 5.30 -35.14
C VAL A 504 16.82 5.68 -33.82
N ALA A 505 16.18 6.52 -33.01
CA ALA A 505 16.71 6.88 -31.70
C ALA A 505 16.70 5.64 -30.78
N ARG A 506 17.73 5.48 -29.94
CA ARG A 506 17.85 4.32 -29.05
C ARG A 506 16.60 4.21 -28.18
N GLY A 507 15.90 3.08 -28.23
CA GLY A 507 14.66 2.83 -27.49
C GLY A 507 13.38 3.39 -28.12
N TYR A 508 13.41 3.94 -29.34
CA TYR A 508 12.24 4.45 -30.04
C TYR A 508 12.01 3.71 -31.35
N GLY A 509 10.82 3.84 -31.95
CA GLY A 509 10.52 3.31 -33.30
C GLY A 509 10.80 4.30 -34.45
N ILE A 510 11.17 5.54 -34.14
CA ILE A 510 11.38 6.65 -35.09
C ILE A 510 12.62 7.50 -34.71
N CYS A 511 13.15 8.32 -35.62
CA CYS A 511 14.37 9.10 -35.34
C CYS A 511 14.18 10.28 -34.36
N CYS A 512 13.00 10.92 -34.33
CA CYS A 512 12.66 11.98 -33.36
C CYS A 512 11.14 12.29 -33.38
N ARG A 513 10.62 12.90 -32.31
CA ARG A 513 9.19 13.27 -32.19
C ARG A 513 8.71 14.21 -33.30
N THR A 514 9.53 15.18 -33.70
CA THR A 514 9.21 16.11 -34.81
C THR A 514 9.07 15.40 -36.16
N CYS A 515 9.85 14.35 -36.39
CA CYS A 515 9.74 13.52 -37.59
C CYS A 515 8.43 12.71 -37.60
N ASN A 516 7.90 12.34 -36.43
CA ASN A 516 6.58 11.74 -36.32
C ASN A 516 5.48 12.73 -36.74
N LEU A 517 5.48 13.90 -36.09
CA LEU A 517 4.44 14.91 -36.28
C LEU A 517 4.42 15.48 -37.70
N SER A 518 5.57 15.51 -38.36
CA SER A 518 5.71 16.00 -39.73
C SER A 518 5.67 14.92 -40.80
N ASN A 519 5.51 13.65 -40.41
CA ASN A 519 5.56 12.48 -41.29
C ASN A 519 6.82 12.47 -42.19
N GLY A 520 8.00 12.58 -41.57
CA GLY A 520 9.29 12.56 -42.27
C GLY A 520 9.78 13.90 -42.82
N LYS A 521 8.96 14.96 -42.79
CA LYS A 521 9.27 16.24 -43.49
C LYS A 521 10.13 17.21 -42.69
N ARG A 522 10.14 17.12 -41.35
CA ARG A 522 10.84 18.05 -40.45
C ARG A 522 11.46 17.31 -39.26
N HIS A 523 12.58 17.84 -38.75
CA HIS A 523 13.30 17.27 -37.62
C HIS A 523 13.46 18.31 -36.50
N GLY A 524 13.68 17.84 -35.28
CA GLY A 524 13.99 18.73 -34.16
C GLY A 524 15.46 19.17 -34.20
N PRO A 525 15.82 20.31 -33.56
CA PRO A 525 17.18 20.88 -33.61
C PRO A 525 18.29 19.93 -33.14
N VAL A 526 17.98 19.02 -32.21
CA VAL A 526 18.92 18.00 -31.72
C VAL A 526 19.23 16.95 -32.79
N CYS A 527 18.21 16.54 -33.56
CA CYS A 527 18.37 15.56 -34.62
C CYS A 527 19.12 16.16 -35.82
N GLU A 528 18.92 17.45 -36.12
CA GLU A 528 19.68 18.19 -37.13
C GLU A 528 21.15 18.36 -36.75
N ARG A 529 21.46 18.74 -35.51
CA ARG A 529 22.85 18.82 -35.03
C ARG A 529 23.60 17.50 -35.13
N ARG A 530 22.94 16.37 -34.81
CA ARG A 530 23.54 15.03 -34.96
C ARG A 530 23.86 14.69 -36.41
N LEU A 531 22.99 15.05 -37.34
CA LEU A 531 23.23 14.83 -38.77
C LEU A 531 24.41 15.67 -39.28
N GLN A 532 24.50 16.93 -38.84
CA GLN A 532 25.61 17.83 -39.16
C GLN A 532 26.94 17.33 -38.58
N GLY A 533 26.92 16.75 -37.37
CA GLY A 533 28.10 16.12 -36.75
C GLY A 533 28.55 14.81 -37.43
N GLN A 534 27.64 14.07 -38.07
CA GLN A 534 27.99 12.86 -38.81
C GLN A 534 28.60 13.18 -40.19
N ALA A 535 28.18 14.28 -40.83
CA ALA A 535 28.73 14.70 -42.12
C ALA A 535 30.20 15.19 -42.03
N THR A 536 30.62 15.67 -40.86
CA THR A 536 31.98 16.18 -40.62
C THR A 536 32.98 15.07 -40.26
N SER A 537 32.52 13.94 -39.74
CA SER A 537 33.37 12.80 -39.35
C SER A 537 33.78 11.89 -40.52
N ALA A 538 33.21 12.04 -41.71
CA ALA A 538 33.43 11.15 -42.85
C ALA A 538 34.61 11.57 -43.77
N VAL A 539 35.31 12.68 -43.47
CA VAL A 539 36.38 13.22 -44.33
C VAL A 539 37.80 12.81 -43.89
N GLU A 540 37.99 12.23 -42.69
CA GLU A 540 39.34 12.10 -42.09
C GLU A 540 39.90 10.69 -41.91
N THR A 541 39.37 9.66 -42.58
CA THR A 541 39.96 8.31 -42.50
C THR A 541 40.24 7.71 -43.87
N GLY A 542 41.34 8.15 -44.47
CA GLY A 542 42.08 7.36 -45.46
C GLY A 542 43.26 6.67 -44.77
N VAL A 543 43.15 5.37 -44.50
CA VAL A 543 44.30 4.52 -44.14
C VAL A 543 44.18 3.18 -44.86
N GLU A 544 45.34 2.74 -45.33
CA GLU A 544 45.67 1.72 -46.31
C GLU A 544 45.19 0.30 -46.00
N ALA A 545 45.00 -0.46 -47.09
CA ALA A 545 44.71 -1.88 -47.10
C ALA A 545 45.95 -2.74 -46.88
N SER A 546 45.78 -3.89 -46.21
CA SER A 546 46.61 -5.08 -46.38
C SER A 546 45.76 -6.35 -46.20
N PRO A 547 45.99 -7.42 -46.99
CA PRO A 547 45.13 -8.59 -47.04
C PRO A 547 45.71 -9.80 -46.26
N SER A 548 44.86 -10.61 -45.63
CA SER A 548 45.21 -12.00 -45.30
C SER A 548 43.98 -12.89 -45.07
N ALA A 549 43.69 -13.70 -46.08
CA ALA A 549 43.39 -15.13 -46.11
C ALA A 549 42.83 -15.89 -44.87
N CYS A 550 41.75 -16.63 -45.17
CA CYS A 550 41.58 -18.09 -45.01
C CYS A 550 40.97 -18.72 -43.74
N SER A 551 39.89 -19.48 -44.02
CA SER A 551 39.55 -20.83 -43.55
C SER A 551 38.54 -20.99 -42.41
N ALA A 552 37.34 -21.44 -42.81
CA ALA A 552 36.45 -22.28 -42.00
C ALA A 552 36.81 -23.77 -42.23
N PRO A 553 36.38 -24.66 -41.32
CA PRO A 553 35.59 -25.78 -41.80
C PRO A 553 34.35 -26.10 -40.95
N SER A 554 33.37 -26.62 -41.68
CA SER A 554 32.14 -27.33 -41.33
C SER A 554 32.36 -28.55 -40.43
N CYS A 555 31.36 -28.88 -39.60
CA CYS A 555 30.96 -30.26 -39.32
C CYS A 555 29.45 -30.33 -39.12
N ASP A 556 28.84 -31.25 -39.86
CA ASP A 556 27.44 -31.66 -39.92
C ASP A 556 27.09 -32.71 -38.86
N GLU A 557 25.77 -32.86 -38.67
CA GLU A 557 24.99 -34.11 -38.50
C GLU A 557 25.03 -34.95 -37.19
N ASP A 558 23.83 -35.00 -36.60
CA ASP A 558 22.97 -36.17 -36.40
C ASP A 558 23.04 -37.12 -35.18
N GLU A 559 21.80 -37.51 -34.85
CA GLU A 559 21.27 -38.80 -34.38
C GLU A 559 20.75 -38.97 -32.94
N GLU A 560 19.57 -39.59 -32.97
CA GLU A 560 18.63 -40.03 -31.94
C GLU A 560 19.17 -41.17 -31.09
N GLU A 561 18.61 -41.40 -29.88
CA GLU A 561 17.89 -42.65 -29.55
C GLU A 561 17.46 -42.74 -28.07
N LEU A 562 16.15 -43.01 -27.92
CA LEU A 562 15.49 -44.02 -27.07
C LEU A 562 15.54 -44.01 -25.52
N CYS A 563 14.30 -44.03 -24.98
CA CYS A 563 13.85 -44.38 -23.63
C CYS A 563 14.24 -45.82 -23.19
N PRO A 564 13.99 -46.19 -21.90
CA PRO A 564 12.71 -46.88 -21.65
C PRO A 564 12.00 -46.57 -20.31
N VAL A 565 10.74 -46.98 -20.34
CA VAL A 565 9.64 -46.96 -19.36
C VAL A 565 9.88 -47.89 -18.16
N SER A 566 9.30 -47.57 -17.00
CA SER A 566 8.68 -48.59 -16.12
C SER A 566 7.53 -48.04 -15.28
N LEU A 567 6.50 -48.87 -15.15
CA LEU A 567 5.21 -48.72 -14.50
C LEU A 567 5.25 -49.10 -13.01
N HIS A 568 4.36 -48.53 -12.19
CA HIS A 568 3.44 -49.32 -11.35
C HIS A 568 2.36 -48.47 -10.65
N GLY A 569 1.12 -48.97 -10.66
CA GLY A 569 0.38 -49.12 -9.39
C GLY A 569 -0.82 -48.21 -9.14
N CYS A 570 -1.93 -48.46 -9.83
CA CYS A 570 -3.27 -47.96 -9.52
C CYS A 570 -3.84 -48.68 -8.28
N LEU A 571 -4.41 -47.94 -7.31
CA LEU A 571 -5.44 -48.47 -6.39
C LEU A 571 -6.49 -47.40 -6.09
N SER A 572 -7.60 -47.53 -6.81
CA SER A 572 -8.89 -46.89 -6.56
C SER A 572 -9.56 -47.43 -5.29
N ARG A 573 -10.13 -46.54 -4.46
CA ARG A 573 -11.30 -46.90 -3.64
C ARG A 573 -12.23 -45.71 -3.45
N ILE A 574 -13.46 -45.94 -3.91
CA ILE A 574 -14.66 -45.13 -3.81
C ILE A 574 -15.46 -45.58 -2.58
N GLN A 575 -16.34 -44.69 -2.11
CA GLN A 575 -17.54 -44.88 -1.25
C GLN A 575 -17.30 -44.97 0.27
N LEU A 576 -18.09 -44.32 1.14
CA LEU A 576 -19.43 -43.71 1.02
C LEU A 576 -19.42 -42.28 1.50
#